data_AF-A0A938V0Q6-F1
#
_entry.id   AF-A0A938V0Q6-F1
#
_cell.length_a   1.000
_cell.length_b   1.000
_cell.length_c   1.000
_cell.angle_alpha   90.00
_cell.angle_beta   90.00
_cell.angle_gamma   90.00
#
_symmetry.space_group_name_H-M   'P 1'
#
loop_
_entity.id
_entity.type
_entity.pdbx_description
1 polymer ?
#
loop_
_entity_poly.entity_id
_entity_poly.type
_entity_poly.pdbx_seq_one_letter_code
_entity_poly.pdbx_strand_id
1 'polypeptide(L)'
;MVPALSRIPEARRLVEDFSYFVVHAPRQTGKTTSLAALARQLSAEGGFAALHFSCEAGQAAEDDYPAAEFMVLEAIRREAEAMLAVDMQPPVDWAESVPGQRLLTGLTAWARVCPRPLVLFFDEIDALRGNSLISVLRQLRAGFPSRPAAFPASVVLCGLRDVRDYKAASGGDPSRLGTASPFNIKVKSFRIGNFTAAETAALLAQHTGETGQGFAAEAVAHLFELTRGQPWLVNALAREVIEEMGVAPPEPITAAHVEEAKERLILARATHLDSLVARLNEERVRSVLQPVLAGTTIPHADSYDDDVLYLRDLGLVAPDNPVRVANPIYKEVIVRVLAGHAEGQIFAEPRSFMLPDGRLNMRKLLAEFIGFWKEHGEVLAGTHLWQEAAAQLVLMAFLQRIVNGGGYVDREYGVGRGRIDLLVKWPLPIGDCGLGIADCRAGAPSAESPTAGGEKHRPVPPFGPRQWQREALELKVWTDGRPDPLAKGLEQIDAYLSSLSLDEGYLVLFDRRTTAAPVEERCSLLDTTTASGRKVLVVRA
;
A
#
# COMPACT_ATOMS: atom_id res chain seq x y z
N MET A 1 1.32 -16.48 12.17
CA MET A 1 0.35 -15.37 12.35
C MET A 1 0.76 -14.50 13.54
N VAL A 2 0.80 -13.16 13.38
CA VAL A 2 0.97 -12.25 14.53
C VAL A 2 -0.22 -12.42 15.48
N PRO A 3 -0.03 -12.60 16.81
CA PRO A 3 -1.13 -12.84 17.73
C PRO A 3 -2.20 -11.74 17.67
N ALA A 4 -3.47 -12.10 17.48
CA ALA A 4 -4.57 -11.14 17.34
C ALA A 4 -4.67 -10.13 18.49
N LEU A 5 -4.44 -10.59 19.72
CA LEU A 5 -4.45 -9.75 20.92
C LEU A 5 -3.32 -8.72 20.94
N SER A 6 -2.17 -8.98 20.32
CA SER A 6 -1.10 -7.97 20.22
C SER A 6 -1.51 -6.80 19.31
N ARG A 7 -2.42 -7.07 18.36
CA ARG A 7 -2.94 -6.08 17.40
C ARG A 7 -4.12 -5.27 17.95
N ILE A 8 -4.82 -5.81 18.95
CA ILE A 8 -5.96 -5.16 19.63
C ILE A 8 -5.90 -5.43 21.16
N PRO A 9 -4.90 -4.87 21.86
CA PRO A 9 -4.54 -5.29 23.24
C PRO A 9 -5.65 -5.11 24.29
N GLU A 10 -6.62 -4.23 24.05
CA GLU A 10 -7.74 -4.01 24.97
C GLU A 10 -9.04 -4.70 24.54
N ALA A 11 -9.10 -5.34 23.36
CA ALA A 11 -10.33 -5.96 22.87
C ALA A 11 -10.84 -7.03 23.84
N ARG A 12 -9.93 -7.84 24.40
CA ARG A 12 -10.29 -8.87 25.38
C ARG A 12 -10.97 -8.29 26.61
N ARG A 13 -10.33 -7.30 27.23
CA ARG A 13 -10.88 -6.62 28.42
C ARG A 13 -12.25 -6.01 28.13
N LEU A 14 -12.44 -5.40 26.97
CA LEU A 14 -13.73 -4.83 26.59
C LEU A 14 -14.81 -5.88 26.35
N VAL A 15 -14.46 -7.04 25.80
CA VAL A 15 -15.40 -8.17 25.67
C VAL A 15 -15.80 -8.68 27.06
N GLU A 16 -14.83 -8.84 27.96
CA GLU A 16 -15.04 -9.25 29.36
C GLU A 16 -15.89 -8.23 30.14
N ASP A 17 -15.71 -6.93 29.86
CA ASP A 17 -16.52 -5.83 30.41
C ASP A 17 -17.90 -5.68 29.71
N PHE A 18 -18.28 -6.62 28.82
CA PHE A 18 -19.48 -6.56 28.00
C PHE A 18 -19.64 -5.19 27.31
N SER A 19 -18.57 -4.66 26.73
CA SER A 19 -18.58 -3.37 26.03
C SER A 19 -18.86 -3.55 24.55
N TYR A 20 -19.56 -2.58 23.96
CA TYR A 20 -19.65 -2.44 22.50
C TYR A 20 -18.54 -1.50 22.03
N PHE A 21 -17.82 -1.86 20.98
CA PHE A 21 -16.72 -1.06 20.47
C PHE A 21 -16.56 -1.20 18.96
N VAL A 22 -15.80 -0.27 18.39
CA VAL A 22 -15.53 -0.20 16.95
C VAL A 22 -14.07 -0.53 16.71
N VAL A 23 -13.79 -1.30 15.66
CA VAL A 23 -12.44 -1.57 15.18
C VAL A 23 -12.38 -1.09 13.74
N HIS A 24 -11.66 -0.01 13.46
CA HIS A 24 -11.49 0.48 12.10
C HIS A 24 -10.06 0.29 11.65
N ALA A 25 -9.88 -0.02 10.36
CA ALA A 25 -8.55 -0.19 9.80
C ALA A 25 -8.59 -0.04 8.28
N PRO A 26 -7.52 0.49 7.66
CA PRO A 26 -7.38 0.45 6.21
C PRO A 26 -7.54 -0.98 5.65
N ARG A 27 -7.85 -1.06 4.34
CA ARG A 27 -7.95 -2.35 3.64
C ARG A 27 -6.68 -3.18 3.84
N GLN A 28 -6.88 -4.48 4.05
CA GLN A 28 -5.81 -5.49 4.12
C GLN A 28 -4.77 -5.28 5.23
N THR A 29 -5.20 -4.75 6.37
CA THR A 29 -4.40 -4.62 7.60
C THR A 29 -4.42 -5.86 8.50
N GLY A 30 -4.96 -6.97 8.00
CA GLY A 30 -5.15 -8.20 8.78
C GLY A 30 -6.28 -8.12 9.81
N LYS A 31 -7.20 -7.15 9.67
CA LYS A 31 -8.35 -6.96 10.57
C LYS A 31 -9.21 -8.23 10.70
N THR A 32 -9.63 -8.80 9.58
CA THR A 32 -10.48 -10.00 9.50
C THR A 32 -9.79 -11.20 10.12
N THR A 33 -8.52 -11.42 9.78
CA THR A 33 -7.72 -12.50 10.36
C THR A 33 -7.58 -12.36 11.87
N SER A 34 -7.34 -11.14 12.37
CA SER A 34 -7.19 -10.87 13.81
C SER A 34 -8.51 -11.07 14.55
N LEU A 35 -9.63 -10.55 14.03
CA LEU A 35 -10.95 -10.68 14.67
C LEU A 35 -11.45 -12.13 14.64
N ALA A 36 -11.28 -12.85 13.53
CA ALA A 36 -11.64 -14.26 13.44
C ALA A 36 -10.82 -15.12 14.41
N ALA A 37 -9.51 -14.84 14.56
CA ALA A 37 -8.67 -15.53 15.54
C ALA A 37 -9.10 -15.22 16.98
N LEU A 38 -9.44 -13.97 17.29
CA LEU A 38 -9.96 -13.58 18.62
C LEU A 38 -11.29 -14.28 18.94
N ALA A 39 -12.23 -14.33 17.98
CA ALA A 39 -13.50 -15.02 18.15
C ALA A 39 -13.30 -16.52 18.46
N ARG A 40 -12.44 -17.20 17.69
CA ARG A 40 -12.10 -18.61 17.93
C ARG A 40 -11.48 -18.81 19.31
N GLN A 41 -10.57 -17.93 19.72
CA GLN A 41 -9.93 -18.00 21.03
C GLN A 41 -10.95 -17.86 22.18
N LEU A 42 -11.81 -16.84 22.11
CA LEU A 42 -12.84 -16.59 23.14
C LEU A 42 -13.83 -17.77 23.27
N SER A 43 -14.23 -18.37 22.15
CA SER A 43 -15.11 -19.55 22.15
C SER A 43 -14.42 -20.79 22.70
N ALA A 44 -13.14 -21.01 22.36
CA ALA A 44 -12.35 -22.15 22.83
C ALA A 44 -12.04 -22.09 24.33
N GLU A 45 -11.85 -20.89 24.89
CA GLU A 45 -11.64 -20.67 26.33
C GLU A 45 -12.90 -20.95 27.17
N GLY A 46 -14.07 -21.05 26.54
CA GLY A 46 -15.30 -21.50 27.20
C GLY A 46 -16.13 -20.41 27.88
N GLY A 47 -15.63 -19.18 27.97
CA GLY A 47 -16.33 -18.06 28.61
C GLY A 47 -17.44 -17.44 27.76
N PHE A 48 -17.37 -17.59 26.44
CA PHE A 48 -18.27 -16.92 25.49
C PHE A 48 -18.68 -17.85 24.35
N ALA A 49 -19.79 -17.50 23.69
CA ALA A 49 -20.10 -17.95 22.35
C ALA A 49 -19.77 -16.80 21.39
N ALA A 50 -18.52 -16.77 20.93
CA ALA A 50 -17.98 -15.70 20.10
C ALA A 50 -18.00 -16.10 18.61
N LEU A 51 -18.57 -15.23 17.79
CA LEU A 51 -18.73 -15.46 16.35
C LEU A 51 -18.23 -14.25 15.55
N HIS A 52 -17.39 -14.53 14.56
CA HIS A 52 -17.03 -13.59 13.50
C HIS A 52 -17.77 -13.96 12.21
N PHE A 53 -18.30 -12.95 11.53
CA PHE A 53 -18.97 -13.09 10.24
C PHE A 53 -18.79 -11.79 9.42
N SER A 54 -18.92 -11.87 8.09
CA SER A 54 -18.86 -10.70 7.20
C SER A 54 -20.26 -10.18 6.87
N CYS A 55 -20.40 -8.85 6.85
CA CYS A 55 -21.58 -8.14 6.37
C CYS A 55 -21.56 -7.88 4.85
N GLU A 56 -20.52 -8.31 4.12
CA GLU A 56 -20.33 -8.04 2.68
C GLU A 56 -21.53 -8.48 1.83
N ALA A 57 -22.16 -9.61 2.16
CA ALA A 57 -23.34 -10.10 1.44
C ALA A 57 -24.50 -9.07 1.42
N GLY A 58 -24.60 -8.24 2.46
CA GLY A 58 -25.60 -7.18 2.54
C GLY A 58 -25.36 -5.99 1.59
N GLN A 59 -24.21 -5.91 0.93
CA GLN A 59 -23.94 -4.86 -0.07
C GLN A 59 -24.96 -4.90 -1.22
N ALA A 60 -25.41 -6.09 -1.61
CA ALA A 60 -26.37 -6.28 -2.70
C ALA A 60 -27.76 -5.68 -2.39
N ALA A 61 -28.06 -5.42 -1.11
CA ALA A 61 -29.32 -4.82 -0.70
C ALA A 61 -29.35 -3.29 -0.90
N GLU A 62 -28.20 -2.63 -1.08
CA GLU A 62 -28.12 -1.16 -1.18
C GLU A 62 -28.89 -0.45 -0.04
N ASP A 63 -29.96 0.28 -0.35
CA ASP A 63 -30.85 0.98 0.60
C ASP A 63 -32.07 0.15 1.05
N ASP A 64 -32.26 -1.07 0.53
CA ASP A 64 -33.30 -2.02 0.96
C ASP A 64 -32.93 -2.61 2.33
N TYR A 65 -33.23 -1.84 3.38
CA TYR A 65 -32.95 -2.27 4.75
C TYR A 65 -33.65 -3.59 5.13
N PRO A 66 -34.90 -3.92 4.69
CA PRO A 66 -35.46 -5.25 4.91
C PRO A 66 -34.60 -6.39 4.36
N ALA A 67 -34.08 -6.25 3.13
CA ALA A 67 -33.22 -7.25 2.51
C ALA A 67 -31.87 -7.35 3.22
N ALA A 68 -31.26 -6.21 3.56
CA ALA A 68 -29.99 -6.17 4.30
C ALA A 68 -30.08 -6.86 5.66
N GLU A 69 -31.16 -6.64 6.42
CA GLU A 69 -31.40 -7.28 7.71
C GLU A 69 -31.42 -8.81 7.58
N PHE A 70 -32.13 -9.31 6.57
CA PHE A 70 -32.24 -10.73 6.31
C PHE A 70 -30.88 -11.33 5.92
N MET A 71 -30.15 -10.69 5.02
CA MET A 71 -28.82 -11.15 4.58
C MET A 71 -27.81 -11.19 5.74
N VAL A 72 -27.86 -10.23 6.66
CA VAL A 72 -26.98 -10.22 7.86
C VAL A 72 -27.33 -11.38 8.80
N LEU A 73 -28.62 -11.64 9.06
CA LEU A 73 -29.03 -12.78 9.87
C LEU A 73 -28.63 -14.11 9.23
N GLU A 74 -28.81 -14.26 7.92
CA GLU A 74 -28.39 -15.45 7.20
C GLU A 74 -26.87 -15.66 7.24
N ALA A 75 -26.07 -14.59 7.13
CA ALA A 75 -24.63 -14.66 7.30
C ALA A 75 -24.26 -15.13 8.72
N ILE A 76 -24.91 -14.60 9.76
CA ILE A 76 -24.71 -15.04 11.14
C ILE A 76 -25.05 -16.53 11.30
N ARG A 77 -26.21 -16.96 10.80
CA ARG A 77 -26.66 -18.35 10.89
C ARG A 77 -25.65 -19.30 10.24
N ARG A 78 -25.25 -19.00 9.01
CA ARG A 78 -24.28 -19.83 8.25
C ARG A 78 -22.94 -19.97 8.98
N GLU A 79 -22.40 -18.87 9.50
CA GLU A 79 -21.12 -18.93 10.24
C GLU A 79 -21.28 -19.61 11.60
N ALA A 80 -22.41 -19.41 12.30
CA ALA A 80 -22.70 -20.10 13.56
C ALA A 80 -22.79 -21.63 13.37
N GLU A 81 -23.46 -22.09 12.32
CA GLU A 81 -23.55 -23.51 11.95
C GLU A 81 -22.18 -24.12 11.64
N ALA A 82 -21.27 -23.34 11.05
CA ALA A 82 -19.92 -23.79 10.71
C ALA A 82 -18.96 -23.80 11.92
N MET A 83 -19.10 -22.86 12.86
CA MET A 83 -18.06 -22.57 13.85
C MET A 83 -18.47 -22.86 15.30
N LEU A 84 -19.76 -22.92 15.62
CA LEU A 84 -20.27 -23.11 16.97
C LEU A 84 -20.90 -24.50 17.14
N ALA A 85 -20.84 -25.03 18.36
CA ALA A 85 -21.57 -26.24 18.73
C ALA A 85 -23.09 -26.01 18.63
N VAL A 86 -23.83 -27.10 18.39
CA VAL A 86 -25.28 -27.09 18.10
C VAL A 86 -26.09 -26.37 19.17
N ASP A 87 -25.71 -26.50 20.44
CA ASP A 87 -26.38 -25.87 21.59
C ASP A 87 -26.11 -24.35 21.69
N MET A 88 -25.11 -23.83 20.97
CA MET A 88 -24.78 -22.41 20.90
C MET A 88 -25.26 -21.74 19.60
N GLN A 89 -25.90 -22.48 18.69
CA GLN A 89 -26.40 -21.96 17.41
C GLN A 89 -27.72 -21.17 17.58
N PRO A 90 -28.04 -20.26 16.63
CA PRO A 90 -29.32 -19.54 16.66
C PRO A 90 -30.52 -20.49 16.45
N PRO A 91 -31.69 -20.19 17.01
CA PRO A 91 -32.90 -20.97 16.78
C PRO A 91 -33.38 -20.84 15.31
N VAL A 92 -34.10 -21.85 14.81
CA VAL A 92 -34.46 -21.97 13.38
C VAL A 92 -35.31 -20.79 12.88
N ASP A 93 -36.22 -20.31 13.70
CA ASP A 93 -37.21 -19.27 13.44
C ASP A 93 -36.79 -17.87 13.93
N TRP A 94 -35.51 -17.69 14.28
CA TRP A 94 -35.01 -16.45 14.88
C TRP A 94 -35.09 -15.22 13.95
N ALA A 95 -35.21 -15.40 12.64
CA ALA A 95 -35.29 -14.32 11.68
C ALA A 95 -36.73 -13.86 11.36
N GLU A 96 -37.76 -14.51 11.93
CA GLU A 96 -39.16 -14.20 11.67
C GLU A 96 -39.61 -12.95 12.46
N SER A 97 -39.49 -11.78 11.83
CA SER A 97 -40.03 -10.53 12.36
C SER A 97 -40.32 -9.52 11.25
N VAL A 98 -41.02 -8.45 11.62
CA VAL A 98 -41.26 -7.31 10.74
C VAL A 98 -39.95 -6.60 10.39
N PRO A 99 -39.79 -6.09 9.15
CA PRO A 99 -38.62 -5.29 8.80
C PRO A 99 -38.38 -4.13 9.78
N GLY A 100 -37.12 -3.86 10.11
CA GLY A 100 -36.73 -2.88 11.12
C GLY A 100 -36.63 -3.46 12.53
N GLN A 101 -37.07 -4.71 12.75
CA GLN A 101 -36.98 -5.40 14.04
C GLN A 101 -36.35 -6.79 13.96
N ARG A 102 -35.96 -7.26 12.77
CA ARG A 102 -35.46 -8.62 12.55
C ARG A 102 -34.18 -8.91 13.33
N LEU A 103 -33.16 -8.05 13.24
CA LEU A 103 -31.94 -8.23 14.04
C LEU A 103 -32.23 -8.14 15.54
N LEU A 104 -33.04 -7.16 15.96
CA LEU A 104 -33.37 -7.01 17.37
C LEU A 104 -34.04 -8.29 17.90
N THR A 105 -35.03 -8.81 17.19
CA THR A 105 -35.81 -9.99 17.59
C THR A 105 -34.95 -11.25 17.55
N GLY A 106 -34.23 -11.48 16.45
CA GLY A 106 -33.41 -12.67 16.28
C GLY A 106 -32.26 -12.73 17.26
N LEU A 107 -31.46 -11.67 17.37
CA LEU A 107 -30.35 -11.64 18.33
C LEU A 107 -30.84 -11.77 19.79
N THR A 108 -32.05 -11.27 20.10
CA THR A 108 -32.70 -11.50 21.40
C THR A 108 -33.06 -12.97 21.61
N ALA A 109 -33.70 -13.60 20.62
CA ALA A 109 -34.07 -15.01 20.67
C ALA A 109 -32.83 -15.90 20.86
N TRP A 110 -31.76 -15.64 20.11
CA TRP A 110 -30.52 -16.38 20.22
C TRP A 110 -29.83 -16.18 21.57
N ALA A 111 -29.72 -14.95 22.06
CA ALA A 111 -29.08 -14.67 23.35
C ALA A 111 -29.77 -15.36 24.54
N ARG A 112 -31.10 -15.55 24.47
CA ARG A 112 -31.87 -16.22 25.54
C ARG A 112 -31.66 -17.73 25.59
N VAL A 113 -31.40 -18.37 24.45
CA VAL A 113 -31.25 -19.83 24.36
C VAL A 113 -29.79 -20.27 24.41
N CYS A 114 -28.86 -19.40 24.03
CA CYS A 114 -27.44 -19.72 24.04
C CYS A 114 -26.94 -19.91 25.49
N PRO A 115 -26.25 -21.02 25.81
CA PRO A 115 -25.78 -21.30 27.17
C PRO A 115 -24.65 -20.35 27.62
N ARG A 116 -24.08 -19.56 26.70
CA ARG A 116 -22.97 -18.63 26.96
C ARG A 116 -23.29 -17.23 26.45
N PRO A 117 -22.74 -16.18 27.08
CA PRO A 117 -22.87 -14.83 26.58
C PRO A 117 -22.35 -14.72 25.13
N LEU A 118 -23.18 -14.17 24.24
CA LEU A 118 -22.82 -14.00 22.83
C LEU A 118 -21.86 -12.82 22.63
N VAL A 119 -20.84 -13.02 21.78
CA VAL A 119 -19.92 -11.97 21.34
C VAL A 119 -19.89 -11.95 19.82
N LEU A 120 -20.34 -10.88 19.20
CA LEU A 120 -20.51 -10.82 17.75
C LEU A 120 -19.55 -9.81 17.11
N PHE A 121 -18.75 -10.27 16.16
CA PHE A 121 -17.86 -9.43 15.35
C PHE A 121 -18.50 -9.22 13.97
N PHE A 122 -19.08 -8.05 13.75
CA PHE A 122 -19.64 -7.60 12.47
C PHE A 122 -18.49 -7.06 11.62
N ASP A 123 -17.89 -7.92 10.79
CA ASP A 123 -16.83 -7.50 9.88
C ASP A 123 -17.40 -6.85 8.61
N GLU A 124 -16.66 -5.89 8.07
CA GLU A 124 -17.03 -5.13 6.87
C GLU A 124 -18.42 -4.50 6.96
N ILE A 125 -18.76 -3.95 8.13
CA ILE A 125 -20.04 -3.27 8.36
C ILE A 125 -20.26 -2.10 7.38
N ASP A 126 -19.17 -1.54 6.85
CA ASP A 126 -19.16 -0.51 5.80
C ASP A 126 -19.57 -1.00 4.40
N ALA A 127 -19.78 -2.30 4.22
CA ALA A 127 -20.44 -2.84 3.04
C ALA A 127 -21.92 -2.43 2.99
N LEU A 128 -22.57 -2.30 4.16
CA LEU A 128 -23.91 -1.75 4.27
C LEU A 128 -23.86 -0.22 4.11
N ARG A 129 -24.83 0.34 3.37
CA ARG A 129 -24.89 1.78 3.10
C ARG A 129 -26.28 2.35 3.38
N GLY A 130 -26.35 3.68 3.46
CA GLY A 130 -27.58 4.44 3.63
C GLY A 130 -28.52 3.86 4.71
N ASN A 131 -29.76 3.59 4.32
CA ASN A 131 -30.81 3.12 5.22
C ASN A 131 -30.52 1.73 5.81
N SER A 132 -29.85 0.85 5.05
CA SER A 132 -29.49 -0.50 5.50
C SER A 132 -28.54 -0.46 6.69
N LEU A 133 -27.48 0.35 6.62
CA LEU A 133 -26.55 0.54 7.73
C LEU A 133 -27.26 1.18 8.93
N ILE A 134 -28.08 2.21 8.69
CA ILE A 134 -28.83 2.90 9.75
C ILE A 134 -29.76 1.93 10.50
N SER A 135 -30.47 1.04 9.78
CA SER A 135 -31.38 0.07 10.39
C SER A 135 -30.63 -0.88 11.32
N VAL A 136 -29.54 -1.49 10.84
CA VAL A 136 -28.72 -2.42 11.62
C VAL A 136 -28.21 -1.75 12.91
N LEU A 137 -27.62 -0.55 12.79
CA LEU A 137 -27.07 0.17 13.95
C LEU A 137 -28.15 0.56 14.98
N ARG A 138 -29.35 0.97 14.52
CA ARG A 138 -30.47 1.30 15.41
C ARG A 138 -30.99 0.08 16.17
N GLN A 139 -31.07 -1.07 15.52
CA GLN A 139 -31.51 -2.31 16.16
C GLN A 139 -30.51 -2.81 17.21
N LEU A 140 -29.21 -2.77 16.90
CA LEU A 140 -28.16 -3.10 17.87
C LEU A 140 -28.22 -2.18 19.10
N ARG A 141 -28.52 -0.89 18.88
CA ARG A 141 -28.72 0.07 19.98
C ARG A 141 -29.96 -0.20 20.80
N ALA A 142 -31.08 -0.57 20.16
CA ALA A 142 -32.32 -0.88 20.85
C ALA A 142 -32.18 -2.08 21.80
N GLY A 143 -31.39 -3.10 21.42
CA GLY A 143 -31.15 -4.27 22.25
C GLY A 143 -30.09 -4.10 23.36
N PHE A 144 -29.26 -3.06 23.27
CA PHE A 144 -28.14 -2.82 24.20
C PHE A 144 -28.49 -2.82 25.70
N PRO A 145 -29.64 -2.30 26.16
CA PRO A 145 -30.00 -2.33 27.58
C PRO A 145 -30.27 -3.74 28.12
N SER A 146 -30.54 -4.73 27.26
CA SER A 146 -30.96 -6.09 27.64
C SER A 146 -29.79 -7.07 27.80
N ARG A 147 -28.55 -6.57 27.73
CA ARG A 147 -27.33 -7.38 27.79
C ARG A 147 -26.92 -7.69 29.24
N PRO A 148 -26.23 -8.81 29.49
CA PRO A 148 -25.90 -9.89 28.55
C PRO A 148 -27.04 -10.93 28.41
N ALA A 149 -28.10 -10.84 29.22
CA ALA A 149 -29.07 -11.92 29.41
C ALA A 149 -30.04 -12.16 28.25
N ALA A 150 -30.38 -11.12 27.49
CA ALA A 150 -31.37 -11.21 26.41
C ALA A 150 -30.93 -10.47 25.14
N PHE A 151 -29.64 -10.15 25.01
CA PHE A 151 -29.06 -9.58 23.80
C PHE A 151 -27.53 -9.81 23.83
N PRO A 152 -26.81 -9.81 22.69
CA PRO A 152 -25.38 -10.09 22.66
C PRO A 152 -24.58 -9.29 23.69
N ALA A 153 -23.79 -9.97 24.50
CA ALA A 153 -23.05 -9.37 25.60
C ALA A 153 -22.06 -8.32 25.10
N SER A 154 -21.38 -8.60 23.99
CA SER A 154 -20.50 -7.65 23.32
C SER A 154 -20.72 -7.69 21.79
N VAL A 155 -20.63 -6.52 21.16
CA VAL A 155 -20.68 -6.34 19.71
C VAL A 155 -19.49 -5.50 19.29
N VAL A 156 -18.77 -6.02 18.30
CA VAL A 156 -17.62 -5.38 17.69
C VAL A 156 -17.98 -5.05 16.25
N LEU A 157 -18.03 -3.76 15.93
CA LEU A 157 -18.24 -3.30 14.56
C LEU A 157 -16.89 -3.07 13.90
N CYS A 158 -16.61 -3.77 12.79
CA CYS A 158 -15.37 -3.64 12.06
C CYS A 158 -15.59 -3.12 10.64
N GLY A 159 -14.80 -2.13 10.22
CA GLY A 159 -14.92 -1.51 8.90
C GLY A 159 -13.74 -0.60 8.55
N LEU A 160 -13.84 0.12 7.44
CA LEU A 160 -12.76 1.04 7.00
C LEU A 160 -12.67 2.34 7.81
N ARG A 161 -13.78 2.80 8.40
CA ARG A 161 -13.87 4.10 9.07
C ARG A 161 -14.49 3.98 10.45
N ASP A 162 -14.32 5.01 11.27
CA ASP A 162 -15.07 5.11 12.52
C ASP A 162 -16.56 5.29 12.22
N VAL A 163 -17.43 4.73 13.08
CA VAL A 163 -18.89 4.90 12.98
C VAL A 163 -19.35 6.37 13.00
N ARG A 164 -18.53 7.29 13.52
CA ARG A 164 -18.73 8.74 13.46
C ARG A 164 -18.68 9.27 12.02
N ASP A 165 -17.91 8.62 11.16
CA ASP A 165 -17.66 9.05 9.77
C ASP A 165 -18.68 8.46 8.78
N TYR A 166 -19.48 7.47 9.20
CA TYR A 166 -20.63 6.99 8.40
C TYR A 166 -21.71 8.04 8.21
N LYS A 167 -21.65 9.18 8.92
CA LYS A 167 -22.49 10.36 8.67
C LYS A 167 -22.39 10.84 7.23
N ALA A 168 -21.17 10.93 6.69
CA ALA A 168 -20.91 11.41 5.33
C ALA A 168 -21.33 10.40 4.25
N ALA A 169 -21.27 9.10 4.54
CA ALA A 169 -21.69 8.03 3.62
C ALA A 169 -23.22 7.85 3.57
N SER A 170 -23.95 8.42 4.52
CA SER A 170 -25.42 8.31 4.63
C SER A 170 -26.17 9.47 3.95
N GLY A 171 -25.50 10.24 3.09
CA GLY A 171 -26.11 11.34 2.32
C GLY A 171 -26.55 12.54 3.15
N GLY A 172 -26.10 12.65 4.41
CA GLY A 172 -26.36 13.81 5.26
C GLY A 172 -25.44 14.97 4.90
N ASP A 173 -26.02 16.16 4.70
CA ASP A 173 -25.31 17.42 4.58
C ASP A 173 -24.34 17.61 5.78
N PRO A 174 -23.01 17.71 5.55
CA PRO A 174 -22.02 17.87 6.61
C PRO A 174 -22.28 19.08 7.51
N SER A 175 -22.97 20.10 6.98
CA SER A 175 -23.31 21.33 7.70
C SER A 175 -24.50 21.21 8.66
N ARG A 176 -25.24 20.08 8.64
CA ARG A 176 -26.33 19.81 9.59
C ARG A 176 -25.78 19.24 10.90
N LEU A 177 -25.21 20.12 11.72
CA LEU A 177 -24.94 19.92 13.14
C LEU A 177 -26.24 19.53 13.88
N GLY A 178 -26.59 18.24 13.96
CA GLY A 178 -27.83 17.90 14.68
C GLY A 178 -28.33 16.46 14.81
N THR A 179 -27.70 15.43 14.25
CA THR A 179 -28.17 14.05 14.51
C THR A 179 -27.06 13.17 15.10
N ALA A 180 -27.29 12.69 16.32
CA ALA A 180 -26.37 11.81 17.05
C ALA A 180 -26.13 10.51 16.25
N SER A 181 -24.90 9.98 16.31
CA SER A 181 -24.58 8.68 15.69
C SER A 181 -25.60 7.62 16.14
N PRO A 182 -26.16 6.81 15.23
CA PRO A 182 -27.13 5.78 15.59
C PRO A 182 -26.56 4.74 16.56
N PHE A 183 -25.22 4.65 16.68
CA PHE A 183 -24.48 3.75 17.56
C PHE A 183 -23.73 4.48 18.70
N ASN A 184 -24.35 5.49 19.33
CA ASN A 184 -23.75 6.23 20.46
C ASN A 184 -23.73 5.45 21.81
N ILE A 185 -23.60 4.13 21.74
CA ILE A 185 -23.47 3.20 22.88
C ILE A 185 -22.06 2.60 22.96
N LYS A 186 -21.20 2.93 21.99
CA LYS A 186 -19.82 2.42 21.94
C LYS A 186 -18.96 3.08 23.02
N VAL A 187 -18.13 2.27 23.66
CA VAL A 187 -17.21 2.72 24.71
C VAL A 187 -15.88 3.20 24.11
N LYS A 188 -15.41 2.56 23.03
CA LYS A 188 -14.12 2.85 22.41
C LYS A 188 -14.10 2.56 20.91
N SER A 189 -13.20 3.23 20.19
CA SER A 189 -12.81 2.90 18.82
C SER A 189 -11.32 2.55 18.80
N PHE A 190 -10.97 1.45 18.16
CA PHE A 190 -9.59 1.04 17.92
C PHE A 190 -9.25 1.18 16.46
N ARG A 191 -8.05 1.70 16.19
CA ARG A 191 -7.45 1.62 14.86
C ARG A 191 -6.46 0.46 14.83
N ILE A 192 -6.65 -0.52 13.95
CA ILE A 192 -5.59 -1.50 13.69
C ILE A 192 -4.59 -0.84 12.74
N GLY A 193 -3.39 -0.57 13.26
CA GLY A 193 -2.29 0.03 12.50
C GLY A 193 -1.55 -0.97 11.62
N ASN A 194 -0.48 -0.51 10.96
CA ASN A 194 0.48 -1.40 10.33
C ASN A 194 1.23 -2.23 11.38
N PHE A 195 1.92 -3.29 10.96
CA PHE A 195 2.87 -3.97 11.83
C PHE A 195 3.99 -3.02 12.24
N THR A 196 4.47 -3.14 13.46
CA THR A 196 5.74 -2.57 13.90
C THR A 196 6.91 -3.38 13.31
N ALA A 197 8.12 -2.82 13.35
CA ALA A 197 9.31 -3.56 12.91
C ALA A 197 9.48 -4.88 13.68
N ALA A 198 9.17 -4.87 14.98
CA ALA A 198 9.22 -6.06 15.82
C ALA A 198 8.14 -7.10 15.44
N GLU A 199 6.91 -6.66 15.15
CA GLU A 199 5.84 -7.55 14.67
C GLU A 199 6.16 -8.15 13.29
N THR A 200 6.72 -7.37 12.37
CA THR A 200 7.19 -7.85 11.06
C THR A 200 8.30 -8.89 11.23
N ALA A 201 9.30 -8.61 12.07
CA ALA A 201 10.37 -9.56 12.35
C ALA A 201 9.84 -10.85 12.99
N ALA A 202 8.91 -10.74 13.95
CA ALA A 202 8.29 -11.89 14.60
C ALA A 202 7.47 -12.72 13.61
N LEU A 203 6.74 -12.09 12.68
CA LEU A 203 5.97 -12.79 11.64
C LEU A 203 6.90 -13.60 10.72
N LEU A 204 8.00 -13.01 10.26
CA LEU A 204 8.97 -13.70 9.40
C LEU A 204 9.73 -14.80 10.15
N ALA A 205 10.06 -14.58 11.43
CA ALA A 205 10.71 -15.59 12.26
C ALA A 205 9.82 -16.83 12.50
N GLN A 206 8.50 -16.67 12.57
CA GLN A 206 7.58 -17.81 12.63
C GLN A 206 7.71 -18.69 11.39
N HIS A 207 7.73 -18.10 10.20
CA HIS A 207 7.96 -18.83 8.96
C HIS A 207 9.31 -19.56 8.99
N THR A 208 10.39 -18.88 9.38
CA THR A 208 11.71 -19.52 9.52
C THR A 208 11.69 -20.69 10.49
N GLY A 209 10.95 -20.60 11.60
CA GLY A 209 10.80 -21.71 12.54
C GLY A 209 10.00 -22.90 11.98
N GLU A 210 9.00 -22.65 11.14
CA GLU A 210 8.14 -23.67 10.54
C GLU A 210 8.77 -24.37 9.33
N THR A 211 9.52 -23.64 8.50
CA THR A 211 10.03 -24.14 7.21
C THR A 211 11.54 -24.32 7.17
N GLY A 212 12.27 -23.74 8.11
CA GLY A 212 13.74 -23.65 8.09
C GLY A 212 14.29 -22.59 7.13
N GLN A 213 13.44 -21.89 6.35
CA GLN A 213 13.86 -20.82 5.44
C GLN A 213 14.19 -19.55 6.23
N GLY A 214 15.49 -19.22 6.33
CA GLY A 214 15.96 -18.04 7.05
C GLY A 214 15.77 -16.74 6.26
N PHE A 215 15.46 -15.66 6.97
CA PHE A 215 15.59 -14.28 6.48
C PHE A 215 16.82 -13.62 7.11
N ALA A 216 17.67 -13.01 6.29
CA ALA A 216 18.78 -12.20 6.78
C ALA A 216 18.25 -10.94 7.49
N ALA A 217 19.00 -10.40 8.46
CA ALA A 217 18.56 -9.26 9.27
C ALA A 217 18.30 -8.01 8.41
N GLU A 218 19.17 -7.78 7.42
CA GLU A 218 19.03 -6.73 6.42
C GLU A 218 17.81 -6.92 5.52
N ALA A 219 17.41 -8.16 5.22
CA ALA A 219 16.21 -8.46 4.43
C ALA A 219 14.95 -8.08 5.20
N VAL A 220 14.89 -8.43 6.50
CA VAL A 220 13.79 -8.05 7.39
C VAL A 220 13.68 -6.54 7.53
N ALA A 221 14.81 -5.86 7.74
CA ALA A 221 14.86 -4.40 7.83
C ALA A 221 14.38 -3.73 6.54
N HIS A 222 14.89 -4.17 5.39
CA HIS A 222 14.54 -3.64 4.08
C HIS A 222 13.05 -3.87 3.74
N LEU A 223 12.53 -5.07 4.04
CA LEU A 223 11.12 -5.38 3.87
C LEU A 223 10.24 -4.46 4.73
N PHE A 224 10.63 -4.20 5.99
CA PHE A 224 9.91 -3.25 6.82
C PHE A 224 10.00 -1.80 6.29
N GLU A 225 11.14 -1.38 5.78
CA GLU A 225 11.32 -0.05 5.20
C GLU A 225 10.40 0.17 3.99
N LEU A 226 10.39 -0.77 3.05
CA LEU A 226 9.58 -0.72 1.83
C LEU A 226 8.08 -0.75 2.10
N THR A 227 7.65 -1.51 3.10
CA THR A 227 6.22 -1.73 3.40
C THR A 227 5.68 -0.81 4.48
N ARG A 228 6.56 -0.24 5.32
CA ARG A 228 6.21 0.37 6.61
C ARG A 228 5.28 -0.50 7.45
N GLY A 229 5.50 -1.81 7.39
CA GLY A 229 4.71 -2.83 8.08
C GLY A 229 3.29 -3.00 7.56
N GLN A 230 2.92 -2.46 6.39
CA GLN A 230 1.59 -2.67 5.83
C GLN A 230 1.35 -4.18 5.66
N PRO A 231 0.35 -4.78 6.33
CA PRO A 231 0.29 -6.23 6.49
C PRO A 231 0.21 -7.02 5.17
N TRP A 232 -0.54 -6.53 4.18
CA TRP A 232 -0.62 -7.20 2.89
C TRP A 232 0.70 -7.16 2.13
N LEU A 233 1.38 -6.01 2.05
CA LEU A 233 2.66 -5.84 1.38
C LEU A 233 3.73 -6.70 2.05
N VAL A 234 3.75 -6.76 3.39
CA VAL A 234 4.67 -7.63 4.14
C VAL A 234 4.49 -9.09 3.72
N ASN A 235 3.26 -9.58 3.69
CA ASN A 235 2.98 -10.97 3.29
C ASN A 235 3.17 -11.18 1.79
N ALA A 236 2.84 -10.21 0.95
CA ALA A 236 2.96 -10.30 -0.51
C ALA A 236 4.43 -10.37 -0.94
N LEU A 237 5.30 -9.54 -0.36
CA LEU A 237 6.74 -9.61 -0.62
C LEU A 237 7.33 -10.92 -0.11
N ALA A 238 7.00 -11.35 1.11
CA ALA A 238 7.49 -12.61 1.63
C ALA A 238 7.06 -13.78 0.73
N ARG A 239 5.79 -13.82 0.31
CA ARG A 239 5.26 -14.82 -0.60
C ARG A 239 5.94 -14.79 -1.96
N GLU A 240 6.14 -13.60 -2.54
CA GLU A 240 6.83 -13.45 -3.83
C GLU A 240 8.25 -14.03 -3.76
N VAL A 241 9.00 -13.76 -2.69
CA VAL A 241 10.34 -14.33 -2.51
C VAL A 241 10.31 -15.85 -2.33
N ILE A 242 9.41 -16.35 -1.49
CA ILE A 242 9.37 -17.77 -1.09
C ILE A 242 8.78 -18.64 -2.20
N GLU A 243 7.63 -18.27 -2.75
CA GLU A 243 6.85 -19.12 -3.65
C GLU A 243 7.14 -18.83 -5.12
N GLU A 244 7.20 -17.55 -5.52
CA GLU A 244 7.31 -17.17 -6.93
C GLU A 244 8.76 -17.12 -7.42
N MET A 245 9.66 -16.55 -6.61
CA MET A 245 11.10 -16.59 -6.86
C MET A 245 11.70 -17.94 -6.47
N GLY A 246 11.11 -18.64 -5.51
CA GLY A 246 11.51 -19.98 -5.12
C GLY A 246 12.87 -20.05 -4.43
N VAL A 247 13.22 -19.05 -3.61
CA VAL A 247 14.46 -19.08 -2.81
C VAL A 247 14.34 -20.22 -1.80
N ALA A 248 15.16 -21.25 -1.99
CA ALA A 248 15.07 -22.49 -1.23
C ALA A 248 16.12 -22.57 -0.10
N PRO A 249 15.81 -23.28 1.01
CA PRO A 249 16.79 -23.52 2.04
C PRO A 249 17.99 -24.32 1.50
N PRO A 250 19.20 -24.13 2.04
CA PRO A 250 19.54 -23.35 3.23
C PRO A 250 19.94 -21.88 2.96
N GLU A 251 19.81 -21.39 1.72
CA GLU A 251 20.22 -20.03 1.38
C GLU A 251 19.31 -19.01 2.06
N PRO A 252 19.84 -18.04 2.83
CA PRO A 252 19.01 -17.05 3.48
C PRO A 252 18.41 -16.07 2.46
N ILE A 253 17.18 -15.66 2.70
CA ILE A 253 16.54 -14.58 1.95
C ILE A 253 17.27 -13.26 2.27
N THR A 254 17.81 -12.61 1.23
CA THR A 254 18.61 -11.39 1.33
C THR A 254 17.80 -10.14 1.00
N ALA A 255 18.36 -8.95 1.30
CA ALA A 255 17.75 -7.68 0.88
C ALA A 255 17.63 -7.56 -0.65
N ALA A 256 18.52 -8.19 -1.41
CA ALA A 256 18.45 -8.22 -2.87
C ALA A 256 17.24 -9.02 -3.37
N HIS A 257 16.92 -10.16 -2.73
CA HIS A 257 15.71 -10.93 -3.04
C HIS A 257 14.44 -10.11 -2.76
N VAL A 258 14.41 -9.37 -1.65
CA VAL A 258 13.28 -8.48 -1.30
C VAL A 258 13.11 -7.36 -2.33
N GLU A 259 14.21 -6.78 -2.82
CA GLU A 259 14.17 -5.74 -3.85
C GLU A 259 13.63 -6.29 -5.17
N GLU A 260 14.08 -7.47 -5.60
CA GLU A 260 13.56 -8.11 -6.80
C GLU A 260 12.07 -8.45 -6.67
N ALA A 261 11.64 -8.95 -5.51
CA ALA A 261 10.22 -9.19 -5.23
C ALA A 261 9.37 -7.92 -5.30
N LYS A 262 9.89 -6.79 -4.79
CA LYS A 262 9.23 -5.47 -4.88
C LYS A 262 8.97 -5.10 -6.34
N GLU A 263 9.97 -5.22 -7.20
CA GLU A 263 9.86 -4.91 -8.63
C GLU A 263 8.84 -5.81 -9.34
N ARG A 264 8.91 -7.12 -9.08
CA ARG A 264 7.97 -8.09 -9.64
C ARG A 264 6.53 -7.79 -9.23
N LEU A 265 6.31 -7.48 -7.95
CA LEU A 265 4.99 -7.12 -7.42
C LEU A 265 4.40 -5.87 -8.08
N ILE A 266 5.22 -4.84 -8.29
CA ILE A 266 4.82 -3.58 -8.94
C ILE A 266 4.53 -3.80 -10.43
N LEU A 267 5.34 -4.62 -11.11
CA LEU A 267 5.14 -4.96 -12.53
C LEU A 267 3.89 -5.82 -12.76
N ALA A 268 3.63 -6.77 -11.88
CA ALA A 268 2.50 -7.69 -11.98
C ALA A 268 1.13 -7.02 -11.77
N ARG A 269 1.09 -5.73 -11.37
CA ARG A 269 -0.14 -4.99 -11.03
C ARG A 269 -1.07 -5.82 -10.14
N ALA A 270 -0.58 -6.23 -8.98
CA ALA A 270 -1.40 -6.98 -8.03
C ALA A 270 -2.73 -6.25 -7.76
N THR A 271 -3.83 -7.00 -7.65
CA THR A 271 -5.21 -6.46 -7.58
C THR A 271 -5.44 -5.39 -6.52
N HIS A 272 -4.70 -5.45 -5.40
CA HIS A 272 -4.73 -4.39 -4.38
C HIS A 272 -4.21 -3.04 -4.91
N LEU A 273 -3.14 -3.06 -5.69
CA LEU A 273 -2.56 -1.87 -6.31
C LEU A 273 -3.54 -1.23 -7.30
N ASP A 274 -4.27 -2.03 -8.08
CA ASP A 274 -5.33 -1.52 -8.98
C ASP A 274 -6.45 -0.80 -8.21
N SER A 275 -6.79 -1.27 -7.02
CA SER A 275 -7.78 -0.60 -6.17
C SER A 275 -7.32 0.78 -5.70
N LEU A 276 -6.01 1.01 -5.57
CA LEU A 276 -5.44 2.33 -5.28
C LEU A 276 -5.54 3.25 -6.51
N VAL A 277 -5.28 2.72 -7.70
CA VAL A 277 -5.37 3.47 -8.97
C VAL A 277 -6.73 4.11 -9.15
N ALA A 278 -7.79 3.35 -8.88
CA ALA A 278 -9.16 3.86 -9.01
C ALA A 278 -9.43 5.11 -8.14
N ARG A 279 -8.76 5.22 -6.98
CA ARG A 279 -8.92 6.34 -6.03
C ARG A 279 -8.16 7.59 -6.43
N LEU A 280 -7.12 7.48 -7.26
CA LEU A 280 -6.29 8.62 -7.68
C LEU A 280 -7.06 9.64 -8.53
N ASN A 281 -8.21 9.27 -9.10
CA ASN A 281 -9.06 10.18 -9.86
C ASN A 281 -9.98 11.06 -8.98
N GLU A 282 -10.13 10.75 -7.69
CA GLU A 282 -10.97 11.52 -6.78
C GLU A 282 -10.34 12.89 -6.45
N GLU A 283 -11.11 13.99 -6.55
CA GLU A 283 -10.64 15.35 -6.26
C GLU A 283 -9.99 15.47 -4.89
N ARG A 284 -10.68 14.97 -3.86
CA ARG A 284 -10.22 14.89 -2.47
C ARG A 284 -8.90 14.14 -2.26
N VAL A 285 -8.59 13.17 -3.13
CA VAL A 285 -7.32 12.43 -3.08
C VAL A 285 -6.22 13.26 -3.73
N ARG A 286 -6.56 13.90 -4.85
CA ARG A 286 -5.63 14.72 -5.61
C ARG A 286 -5.18 15.96 -4.82
N SER A 287 -6.12 16.65 -4.18
CA SER A 287 -5.86 17.86 -3.37
C SER A 287 -4.77 17.65 -2.32
N VAL A 288 -4.71 16.46 -1.72
CA VAL A 288 -3.73 16.09 -0.70
C VAL A 288 -2.45 15.51 -1.31
N LEU A 289 -2.55 14.59 -2.27
CA LEU A 289 -1.37 13.90 -2.80
C LEU A 289 -0.55 14.75 -3.76
N GLN A 290 -1.15 15.70 -4.47
CA GLN A 290 -0.45 16.50 -5.46
C GLN A 290 0.68 17.34 -4.83
N PRO A 291 0.46 18.09 -3.74
CA PRO A 291 1.54 18.77 -3.02
C PRO A 291 2.60 17.80 -2.49
N VAL A 292 2.16 16.66 -1.94
CA VAL A 292 3.06 15.63 -1.38
C VAL A 292 3.99 15.06 -2.44
N LEU A 293 3.48 14.79 -3.65
CA LEU A 293 4.26 14.31 -4.79
C LEU A 293 5.16 15.39 -5.38
N ALA A 294 4.71 16.65 -5.33
CA ALA A 294 5.50 17.81 -5.76
C ALA A 294 6.64 18.15 -4.78
N GLY A 295 6.66 17.55 -3.59
CA GLY A 295 7.61 17.88 -2.52
C GLY A 295 7.31 19.21 -1.85
N THR A 296 6.08 19.72 -1.98
CA THR A 296 5.60 20.93 -1.31
C THR A 296 4.91 20.56 0.01
N THR A 297 4.99 21.47 0.98
CA THR A 297 4.26 21.34 2.23
C THR A 297 2.80 21.70 2.01
N ILE A 298 1.89 20.86 2.50
CA ILE A 298 0.45 21.13 2.46
C ILE A 298 0.17 22.38 3.32
N PRO A 299 -0.32 23.49 2.74
CA PRO A 299 -0.80 24.63 3.51
C PRO A 299 -2.01 24.16 4.32
N HIS A 300 -1.97 24.29 5.65
CA HIS A 300 -3.05 23.86 6.57
C HIS A 300 -3.17 22.35 6.82
N ALA A 301 -2.05 21.64 7.06
CA ALA A 301 -2.06 20.28 7.61
C ALA A 301 -2.51 20.24 9.10
N ASP A 302 -3.60 20.91 9.45
CA ASP A 302 -4.24 20.73 10.75
C ASP A 302 -4.86 19.33 10.78
N SER A 303 -4.85 18.67 11.93
CA SER A 303 -5.31 17.28 12.10
C SER A 303 -6.81 17.04 11.80
N TYR A 304 -7.53 18.09 11.39
CA TYR A 304 -8.97 18.13 11.16
C TYR A 304 -9.37 18.30 9.70
N ASP A 305 -8.42 18.24 8.76
CA ASP A 305 -8.77 18.15 7.34
C ASP A 305 -9.38 16.78 7.04
N ASP A 306 -10.68 16.77 6.69
CA ASP A 306 -11.45 15.58 6.36
C ASP A 306 -10.86 14.77 5.20
N ASP A 307 -10.18 15.42 4.25
CA ASP A 307 -9.53 14.76 3.13
C ASP A 307 -8.24 14.05 3.58
N VAL A 308 -7.43 14.68 4.44
CA VAL A 308 -6.24 14.03 5.03
C VAL A 308 -6.65 12.83 5.87
N LEU A 309 -7.70 12.97 6.69
CA LEU A 309 -8.25 11.86 7.48
C LEU A 309 -8.73 10.71 6.58
N TYR A 310 -9.45 11.04 5.50
CA TYR A 310 -9.87 10.04 4.52
C TYR A 310 -8.69 9.27 3.91
N LEU A 311 -7.60 9.94 3.55
CA LEU A 311 -6.44 9.26 2.97
C LEU A 311 -5.71 8.40 4.00
N ARG A 312 -5.71 8.80 5.28
CA ARG A 312 -5.18 7.99 6.39
C ARG A 312 -6.01 6.73 6.60
N ASP A 313 -7.33 6.83 6.49
CA ASP A 313 -8.24 5.68 6.59
C ASP A 313 -8.13 4.75 5.39
N LEU A 314 -7.88 5.28 4.20
CA LEU A 314 -7.51 4.47 3.03
C LEU A 314 -6.14 3.81 3.17
N GLY A 315 -5.28 4.30 4.07
CA GLY A 315 -3.90 3.87 4.21
C GLY A 315 -2.99 4.36 3.07
N LEU A 316 -3.41 5.40 2.34
CA LEU A 316 -2.63 6.02 1.26
C LEU A 316 -1.54 6.95 1.80
N VAL A 317 -1.79 7.62 2.91
CA VAL A 317 -0.82 8.49 3.58
C VAL A 317 -0.50 7.99 5.00
N ALA A 318 0.67 8.39 5.49
CA ALA A 318 1.13 8.04 6.82
C ALA A 318 0.18 8.58 7.90
N PRO A 319 0.04 7.86 9.04
CA PRO A 319 -0.88 8.24 10.10
C PRO A 319 -0.44 9.50 10.86
N ASP A 320 0.84 9.86 10.77
CA ASP A 320 1.48 10.97 11.46
C ASP A 320 1.76 12.17 10.54
N ASN A 321 2.24 13.26 11.14
CA ASN A 321 2.73 14.44 10.43
C ASN A 321 4.27 14.41 10.35
N PRO A 322 4.89 14.96 9.28
CA PRO A 322 4.25 15.58 8.12
C PRO A 322 3.55 14.55 7.21
N VAL A 323 2.51 15.00 6.51
CA VAL A 323 1.77 14.18 5.54
C VAL A 323 2.71 13.70 4.44
N ARG A 324 2.75 12.39 4.24
CA ARG A 324 3.57 11.70 3.25
C ARG A 324 2.85 10.44 2.79
N VAL A 325 3.18 9.91 1.62
CA VAL A 325 2.68 8.62 1.17
C VAL A 325 3.03 7.53 2.20
N ALA A 326 2.10 6.59 2.45
CA ALA A 326 2.17 5.67 3.57
C ALA A 326 3.41 4.76 3.58
N ASN A 327 3.89 4.36 2.41
CA ASN A 327 5.08 3.53 2.25
C ASN A 327 5.74 3.74 0.87
N PRO A 328 7.04 3.40 0.73
CA PRO A 328 7.78 3.49 -0.54
C PRO A 328 7.10 2.81 -1.73
N ILE A 329 6.55 1.61 -1.56
CA ILE A 329 5.90 0.87 -2.65
C ILE A 329 4.69 1.64 -3.21
N TYR A 330 3.83 2.17 -2.33
CA TYR A 330 2.70 2.98 -2.76
C TYR A 330 3.15 4.25 -3.47
N LYS A 331 4.21 4.91 -2.99
CA LYS A 331 4.75 6.11 -3.65
C LYS A 331 5.19 5.78 -5.09
N GLU A 332 5.87 4.66 -5.27
CA GLU A 332 6.33 4.20 -6.57
C GLU A 332 5.17 3.85 -7.51
N VAL A 333 4.20 3.06 -7.03
CA VAL A 333 3.01 2.68 -7.79
C VAL A 333 2.20 3.90 -8.21
N ILE A 334 1.92 4.83 -7.29
CA ILE A 334 1.17 6.06 -7.57
C ILE A 334 1.86 6.84 -8.70
N VAL A 335 3.17 7.08 -8.58
CA VAL A 335 3.88 7.85 -9.61
C VAL A 335 3.91 7.10 -10.94
N ARG A 336 4.16 5.80 -10.95
CA ARG A 336 4.18 5.01 -12.19
C ARG A 336 2.84 5.03 -12.92
N VAL A 337 1.75 4.90 -12.17
CA VAL A 337 0.39 4.98 -12.73
C VAL A 337 0.09 6.36 -13.30
N LEU A 338 0.47 7.41 -12.59
CA LEU A 338 0.27 8.78 -13.06
C LEU A 338 1.14 9.10 -14.29
N ALA A 339 2.40 8.66 -14.28
CA ALA A 339 3.35 8.82 -15.38
C ALA A 339 2.94 8.06 -16.65
N GLY A 340 2.23 6.94 -16.53
CA GLY A 340 1.77 6.14 -17.67
C GLY A 340 0.92 6.91 -18.70
N HIS A 341 0.25 7.99 -18.30
CA HIS A 341 -0.48 8.87 -19.23
C HIS A 341 0.47 9.62 -20.17
N ALA A 342 1.63 10.05 -19.67
CA ALA A 342 2.66 10.73 -20.46
C ALA A 342 3.51 9.74 -21.25
N GLU A 343 3.74 8.51 -20.74
CA GLU A 343 4.56 7.48 -21.40
C GLU A 343 4.06 7.16 -22.82
N GLY A 344 2.74 7.11 -23.03
CA GLY A 344 2.14 6.85 -24.35
C GLY A 344 2.45 7.89 -25.43
N GLN A 345 2.95 9.07 -25.05
CA GLN A 345 3.36 10.14 -25.96
C GLN A 345 4.89 10.15 -26.22
N ILE A 346 5.64 9.24 -25.59
CA ILE A 346 7.10 9.19 -25.65
C ILE A 346 7.54 8.07 -26.58
N PHE A 347 8.02 8.43 -27.77
CA PHE A 347 8.48 7.50 -28.80
C PHE A 347 9.99 7.18 -28.73
N ALA A 348 10.70 7.63 -27.69
CA ALA A 348 12.13 7.41 -27.54
C ALA A 348 12.48 5.91 -27.51
N GLU A 349 13.51 5.52 -28.27
CA GLU A 349 13.99 4.13 -28.32
C GLU A 349 15.05 3.88 -27.23
N PRO A 350 14.83 2.94 -26.29
CA PRO A 350 15.76 2.70 -25.18
C PRO A 350 17.19 2.39 -25.62
N ARG A 351 17.35 1.66 -26.75
CA ARG A 351 18.66 1.27 -27.29
C ARG A 351 19.52 2.45 -27.72
N SER A 352 18.90 3.56 -28.09
CA SER A 352 19.61 4.76 -28.54
C SER A 352 20.44 5.42 -27.42
N PHE A 353 20.12 5.12 -26.15
CA PHE A 353 20.81 5.64 -24.98
C PHE A 353 21.92 4.72 -24.47
N MET A 354 22.18 3.59 -25.13
CA MET A 354 23.26 2.70 -24.73
C MET A 354 24.58 3.09 -25.39
N LEU A 355 25.64 3.16 -24.59
CA LEU A 355 27.01 3.22 -25.07
C LEU A 355 27.42 1.85 -25.63
N PRO A 356 28.42 1.79 -26.53
CA PRO A 356 28.92 0.53 -27.08
C PRO A 356 29.41 -0.49 -26.04
N ASP A 357 29.78 -0.03 -24.84
CA ASP A 357 30.22 -0.86 -23.72
C ASP A 357 29.06 -1.37 -22.84
N GLY A 358 27.81 -1.11 -23.24
CA GLY A 358 26.61 -1.55 -22.54
C GLY A 358 26.16 -0.63 -21.39
N ARG A 359 26.87 0.48 -21.12
CA ARG A 359 26.45 1.49 -20.14
C ARG A 359 25.34 2.38 -20.66
N LEU A 360 24.52 2.90 -19.75
CA LEU A 360 23.52 3.93 -20.03
C LEU A 360 24.22 5.29 -20.20
N ASN A 361 23.95 5.98 -21.31
CA ASN A 361 24.38 7.35 -21.57
C ASN A 361 23.36 8.34 -20.98
N MET A 362 23.50 8.61 -19.69
CA MET A 362 22.57 9.46 -18.95
C MET A 362 22.59 10.92 -19.42
N ARG A 363 23.74 11.43 -19.85
CA ARG A 363 23.85 12.78 -20.44
C ARG A 363 23.03 12.91 -21.72
N LYS A 364 23.14 11.93 -22.63
CA LYS A 364 22.32 11.90 -23.85
C LYS A 364 20.84 11.80 -23.52
N LEU A 365 20.49 10.96 -22.55
CA LEU A 365 19.12 10.80 -22.08
C LEU A 365 18.52 12.13 -21.63
N LEU A 366 19.20 12.87 -20.76
CA LEU A 366 18.71 14.15 -20.26
C LEU A 366 18.69 15.25 -21.34
N ALA A 367 19.60 15.19 -22.30
CA ALA A 367 19.57 16.09 -23.46
C ALA A 367 18.35 15.84 -24.35
N GLU A 368 18.02 14.58 -24.64
CA GLU A 368 16.81 14.24 -25.39
C GLU A 368 15.54 14.53 -24.58
N PHE A 369 15.57 14.35 -23.27
CA PHE A 369 14.48 14.79 -22.39
C PHE A 369 14.21 16.29 -22.52
N ILE A 370 15.24 17.15 -22.56
CA ILE A 370 15.04 18.59 -22.80
C ILE A 370 14.40 18.84 -24.17
N GLY A 371 14.85 18.15 -25.22
CA GLY A 371 14.25 18.27 -26.55
C GLY A 371 12.76 17.94 -26.52
N PHE A 372 12.42 16.80 -25.95
CA PHE A 372 11.03 16.39 -25.74
C PHE A 372 10.25 17.39 -24.86
N TRP A 373 10.87 17.91 -23.81
CA TRP A 373 10.23 18.84 -22.88
C TRP A 373 9.87 20.17 -23.55
N LYS A 374 10.74 20.69 -24.42
CA LYS A 374 10.47 21.87 -25.26
C LYS A 374 9.30 21.66 -26.20
N GLU A 375 9.21 20.49 -26.85
CA GLU A 375 8.20 20.23 -27.88
C GLU A 375 6.83 19.83 -27.30
N HIS A 376 6.82 19.09 -26.19
CA HIS A 376 5.61 18.43 -25.68
C HIS A 376 5.43 18.55 -24.17
N GLY A 377 6.53 18.67 -23.41
CA GLY A 377 6.52 18.57 -21.95
C GLY A 377 5.69 19.62 -21.23
N GLU A 378 5.76 20.90 -21.65
CA GLU A 378 5.01 21.98 -20.99
C GLU A 378 3.49 21.87 -21.21
N VAL A 379 3.06 21.48 -22.41
CA VAL A 379 1.64 21.25 -22.73
C VAL A 379 1.10 20.02 -22.00
N LEU A 380 1.88 18.93 -21.98
CA LEU A 380 1.53 17.72 -21.21
C LEU A 380 1.44 18.04 -19.71
N ALA A 381 2.35 18.86 -19.18
CA ALA A 381 2.31 19.28 -17.80
C ALA A 381 1.11 20.21 -17.49
N GLY A 382 0.79 21.13 -18.40
CA GLY A 382 -0.30 22.10 -18.26
C GLY A 382 -1.71 21.51 -18.47
N THR A 383 -1.84 20.35 -19.11
CA THR A 383 -3.12 19.63 -19.27
C THR A 383 -3.31 18.52 -18.25
N HIS A 384 -2.29 18.24 -17.43
CA HIS A 384 -2.34 17.16 -16.46
C HIS A 384 -3.29 17.50 -15.31
N LEU A 385 -4.09 16.52 -14.87
CA LEU A 385 -4.89 16.65 -13.64
C LEU A 385 -4.00 16.94 -12.40
N TRP A 386 -2.72 16.55 -12.47
CA TRP A 386 -1.73 16.71 -11.40
C TRP A 386 -0.70 17.83 -11.64
N GLN A 387 -1.16 19.02 -12.05
CA GLN A 387 -0.38 20.26 -12.22
C GLN A 387 0.89 20.43 -11.36
N GLU A 388 0.84 20.41 -10.02
CA GLU A 388 2.03 20.63 -9.16
C GLU A 388 3.12 19.55 -9.29
N ALA A 389 2.76 18.31 -9.63
CA ALA A 389 3.70 17.19 -9.78
C ALA A 389 3.96 16.85 -11.26
N ALA A 390 3.33 17.56 -12.20
CA ALA A 390 3.26 17.14 -13.59
C ALA A 390 4.64 17.07 -14.26
N ALA A 391 5.52 18.02 -13.99
CA ALA A 391 6.86 18.04 -14.55
C ALA A 391 7.70 16.83 -14.11
N GLN A 392 7.63 16.49 -12.82
CA GLN A 392 8.28 15.31 -12.28
C GLN A 392 7.66 14.02 -12.85
N LEU A 393 6.34 13.97 -13.05
CA LEU A 393 5.66 12.82 -13.66
C LEU A 393 6.08 12.60 -15.11
N VAL A 394 6.24 13.66 -15.89
CA VAL A 394 6.71 13.58 -17.29
C VAL A 394 8.16 13.09 -17.37
N LEU A 395 9.06 13.59 -16.52
CA LEU A 395 10.43 13.07 -16.43
C LEU A 395 10.43 11.59 -16.02
N MET A 396 9.59 11.22 -15.06
CA MET A 396 9.43 9.82 -14.66
C MET A 396 8.95 8.93 -15.81
N ALA A 397 7.97 9.39 -16.59
CA ALA A 397 7.50 8.66 -17.76
C ALA A 397 8.63 8.45 -18.78
N PHE A 398 9.45 9.49 -19.01
CA PHE A 398 10.59 9.42 -19.91
C PHE A 398 11.65 8.41 -19.42
N LEU A 399 11.99 8.45 -18.12
CA LEU A 399 12.93 7.50 -17.52
C LEU A 399 12.36 6.07 -17.56
N GLN A 400 11.08 5.88 -17.21
CA GLN A 400 10.40 4.57 -17.22
C GLN A 400 10.41 3.94 -18.61
N ARG A 401 10.11 4.72 -19.65
CA ARG A 401 10.16 4.27 -21.04
C ARG A 401 11.52 3.66 -21.41
N ILE A 402 12.60 4.22 -20.86
CA ILE A 402 13.98 3.84 -21.14
C ILE A 402 14.41 2.65 -20.25
N VAL A 403 14.09 2.69 -18.95
CA VAL A 403 14.43 1.59 -18.05
C VAL A 403 13.63 0.32 -18.30
N ASN A 404 12.45 0.40 -18.93
CA ASN A 404 11.72 -0.78 -19.44
C ASN A 404 12.56 -1.64 -20.43
N GLY A 405 13.72 -1.16 -20.90
CA GLY A 405 14.73 -1.94 -21.63
C GLY A 405 15.67 -2.82 -20.77
N GLY A 406 15.51 -2.86 -19.45
CA GLY A 406 16.26 -3.74 -18.54
C GLY A 406 16.79 -3.11 -17.23
N GLY A 407 16.58 -1.81 -17.01
CA GLY A 407 16.99 -1.08 -15.80
C GLY A 407 15.84 -0.81 -14.82
N TYR A 408 16.14 -0.06 -13.76
CA TYR A 408 15.21 0.32 -12.69
C TYR A 408 15.38 1.79 -12.31
N VAL A 409 14.34 2.41 -11.77
CA VAL A 409 14.39 3.76 -11.19
C VAL A 409 13.91 3.70 -9.75
N ASP A 410 14.83 3.78 -8.82
CA ASP A 410 14.50 3.85 -7.40
C ASP A 410 14.14 5.28 -7.00
N ARG A 411 13.20 5.41 -6.07
CA ARG A 411 12.80 6.68 -5.44
C ARG A 411 13.17 6.64 -3.96
N GLU A 412 13.74 7.72 -3.43
CA GLU A 412 14.16 7.80 -2.01
C GLU A 412 15.12 6.68 -1.61
N TYR A 413 16.16 6.41 -2.40
CA TYR A 413 17.21 5.49 -2.00
C TYR A 413 17.99 6.07 -0.80
N GLY A 414 18.19 5.27 0.24
CA GLY A 414 18.98 5.70 1.40
C GLY A 414 19.06 4.66 2.51
N VAL A 415 20.12 3.84 2.48
CA VAL A 415 20.61 3.19 3.70
C VAL A 415 21.17 4.29 4.60
N GLY A 416 20.37 4.74 5.57
CA GLY A 416 20.81 5.65 6.64
C GLY A 416 20.86 7.15 6.27
N ARG A 417 19.72 7.84 6.48
CA ARG A 417 19.62 9.28 6.85
C ARG A 417 19.74 10.38 5.77
N GLY A 418 19.44 10.13 4.50
CA GLY A 418 19.17 11.17 3.49
C GLY A 418 18.56 10.57 2.23
N ARG A 419 17.48 11.15 1.68
CA ARG A 419 16.68 10.54 0.59
C ARG A 419 16.94 11.20 -0.75
N ILE A 420 17.63 10.52 -1.66
CA ILE A 420 17.76 11.00 -3.05
C ILE A 420 16.42 10.97 -3.77
N ASP A 421 16.11 11.99 -4.58
CA ASP A 421 14.85 12.03 -5.31
C ASP A 421 14.72 10.85 -6.28
N LEU A 422 15.73 10.56 -7.10
CA LEU A 422 15.77 9.39 -8.00
C LEU A 422 17.17 8.76 -8.10
N LEU A 423 17.21 7.43 -8.20
CA LEU A 423 18.41 6.67 -8.52
C LEU A 423 18.12 5.70 -9.67
N VAL A 424 18.72 5.92 -10.82
CA VAL A 424 18.61 5.00 -11.95
C VAL A 424 19.65 3.89 -11.78
N LYS A 425 19.20 2.64 -11.87
CA LYS A 425 20.05 1.44 -11.87
C LYS A 425 20.00 0.77 -13.23
N TRP A 426 21.15 0.56 -13.85
CA TRP A 426 21.25 -0.10 -15.14
C TRP A 426 22.15 -1.34 -15.04
N PRO A 427 21.70 -2.52 -15.51
CA PRO A 427 22.52 -3.72 -15.44
C PRO A 427 23.72 -3.59 -16.38
N LEU A 428 24.91 -3.85 -15.85
CA LEU A 428 26.11 -3.93 -16.68
C LEU A 428 26.21 -5.33 -17.30
N PRO A 429 26.72 -5.44 -18.55
CA PRO A 429 27.11 -6.73 -19.10
C PRO A 429 28.07 -7.42 -18.13
N ILE A 430 27.84 -8.71 -17.85
CA ILE A 430 28.81 -9.52 -17.11
C ILE A 430 30.08 -9.53 -17.96
N GLY A 431 31.14 -8.88 -17.48
CA GLY A 431 32.42 -8.93 -18.15
C GLY A 431 32.84 -10.38 -18.32
N ASP A 432 33.38 -10.73 -19.48
CA ASP A 432 34.04 -12.02 -19.71
C ASP A 432 34.96 -12.28 -18.52
N CYS A 433 34.53 -13.18 -17.63
CA CYS A 433 35.47 -13.86 -16.76
C CYS A 433 36.45 -14.49 -17.74
N GLY A 434 37.75 -14.25 -17.62
CA GLY A 434 38.78 -14.63 -18.62
C GLY A 434 38.95 -16.13 -18.92
N LEU A 435 37.90 -16.95 -18.77
CA LEU A 435 37.74 -18.29 -19.28
C LEU A 435 36.86 -18.18 -20.53
N GLY A 436 37.47 -18.37 -21.70
CA GLY A 436 36.80 -18.19 -22.98
C GLY A 436 35.50 -18.98 -23.12
N ILE A 437 34.56 -18.39 -23.85
CA ILE A 437 33.21 -18.88 -24.18
C ILE A 437 33.18 -20.31 -24.80
N ALA A 438 34.35 -20.89 -25.13
CA ALA A 438 34.48 -22.25 -25.64
C ALA A 438 34.37 -23.36 -24.57
N ASP A 439 34.73 -23.11 -23.31
CA ASP A 439 34.80 -24.18 -22.29
C ASP A 439 33.47 -24.41 -21.54
N CYS A 440 32.52 -23.47 -21.62
CA CYS A 440 31.19 -23.64 -21.01
C CYS A 440 30.27 -24.61 -21.76
N ARG A 441 30.67 -25.12 -22.94
CA ARG A 441 29.89 -26.08 -23.74
C ARG A 441 30.31 -27.54 -23.57
N ALA A 442 31.41 -27.82 -22.88
CA ALA A 442 31.89 -29.18 -22.65
C ALA A 442 31.25 -29.81 -21.40
N GLY A 443 29.93 -29.96 -21.41
CA GLY A 443 29.20 -30.61 -20.33
C GLY A 443 27.75 -30.97 -20.63
N ALA A 444 27.27 -30.72 -21.86
CA ALA A 444 25.95 -31.17 -22.27
C ALA A 444 26.06 -32.60 -22.85
N PRO A 445 25.40 -33.62 -22.28
CA PRO A 445 25.30 -34.92 -22.91
C PRO A 445 24.49 -34.79 -24.21
N SER A 446 24.97 -35.44 -25.27
CA SER A 446 24.34 -35.46 -26.59
C SER A 446 22.89 -35.97 -26.53
N ALA A 447 21.99 -35.24 -27.18
CA ALA A 447 20.57 -35.53 -27.23
C ALA A 447 20.25 -36.87 -27.95
N GLU A 448 19.77 -37.85 -27.20
CA GLU A 448 18.91 -38.93 -27.71
C GLU A 448 17.43 -38.56 -27.51
N SER A 449 16.60 -39.05 -28.42
CA SER A 449 15.20 -38.67 -28.66
C SER A 449 14.23 -39.04 -27.50
N PRO A 450 13.05 -38.41 -27.40
CA PRO A 450 12.26 -38.42 -26.17
C PRO A 450 11.32 -39.62 -26.06
N THR A 451 11.29 -40.26 -24.90
CA THR A 451 10.14 -41.05 -24.42
C THR A 451 9.48 -40.35 -23.25
N ALA A 452 8.15 -40.33 -23.28
CA ALA A 452 7.25 -39.60 -22.40
C ALA A 452 7.39 -39.96 -20.90
N GLY A 453 7.49 -38.93 -20.07
CA GLY A 453 7.45 -39.03 -18.61
C GLY A 453 7.72 -37.65 -18.00
N GLY A 454 6.75 -37.12 -17.25
CA GLY A 454 6.72 -35.71 -16.86
C GLY A 454 7.78 -35.32 -15.83
N GLU A 455 8.48 -34.23 -16.13
CA GLU A 455 8.97 -33.23 -15.18
C GLU A 455 9.34 -31.98 -16.01
N LYS A 456 8.66 -30.86 -15.76
CA LYS A 456 8.97 -29.59 -16.42
C LYS A 456 10.29 -29.08 -15.85
N HIS A 457 11.40 -29.39 -16.52
CA HIS A 457 12.70 -28.77 -16.29
C HIS A 457 12.54 -27.25 -16.51
N ARG A 458 12.46 -26.47 -15.42
CA ARG A 458 12.49 -25.00 -15.48
C ARG A 458 13.95 -24.55 -15.53
N PRO A 459 14.32 -23.59 -16.39
CA PRO A 459 15.68 -23.06 -16.41
C PRO A 459 15.94 -22.32 -15.10
N VAL A 460 16.94 -22.76 -14.35
CA VAL A 460 17.55 -21.98 -13.27
C VAL A 460 18.21 -20.76 -13.93
N PRO A 461 17.94 -19.52 -13.49
CA PRO A 461 18.63 -18.35 -14.03
C PRO A 461 20.13 -18.45 -13.69
N PRO A 462 21.06 -18.29 -14.65
CA PRO A 462 22.48 -18.34 -14.40
C PRO A 462 22.95 -16.94 -13.99
N PHE A 463 22.69 -16.51 -12.76
CA PHE A 463 23.18 -15.19 -12.33
C PHE A 463 23.97 -15.30 -11.02
N GLY A 464 25.30 -15.18 -11.15
CA GLY A 464 26.11 -14.56 -10.10
C GLY A 464 25.73 -13.09 -9.89
N PRO A 465 26.34 -12.38 -8.92
CA PRO A 465 25.93 -11.02 -8.58
C PRO A 465 26.05 -10.07 -9.78
N ARG A 466 24.91 -9.56 -10.27
CA ARG A 466 24.87 -8.55 -11.34
C ARG A 466 25.55 -7.27 -10.84
N GLN A 467 26.47 -6.72 -11.64
CA GLN A 467 26.98 -5.37 -11.42
C GLN A 467 26.00 -4.34 -11.97
N TRP A 468 25.82 -3.24 -11.25
CA TRP A 468 24.87 -2.18 -11.60
C TRP A 468 25.59 -0.85 -11.79
N GLN A 469 25.35 -0.20 -12.91
CA GLN A 469 25.58 1.25 -13.05
C GLN A 469 24.50 1.97 -12.24
N ARG A 470 24.89 3.05 -11.56
CA ARG A 470 24.03 3.84 -10.66
C ARG A 470 24.18 5.31 -11.00
N GLU A 471 23.06 5.96 -11.34
CA GLU A 471 23.01 7.39 -11.69
C GLU A 471 22.07 8.11 -10.73
N ALA A 472 22.61 9.08 -9.99
CA ALA A 472 21.91 9.82 -8.95
C ALA A 472 21.31 11.11 -9.50
N LEU A 473 19.99 11.32 -9.34
CA LEU A 473 19.29 12.54 -9.74
C LEU A 473 18.59 13.21 -8.56
N GLU A 474 18.74 14.54 -8.49
CA GLU A 474 17.98 15.40 -7.60
C GLU A 474 17.01 16.26 -8.40
N LEU A 475 15.77 16.41 -7.93
CA LEU A 475 14.73 17.18 -8.59
C LEU A 475 14.34 18.41 -7.77
N LYS A 476 14.11 19.53 -8.44
CA LYS A 476 13.54 20.74 -7.81
C LYS A 476 12.51 21.38 -8.72
N VAL A 477 11.50 21.97 -8.11
CA VAL A 477 10.56 22.85 -8.79
C VAL A 477 10.75 24.27 -8.26
N TRP A 478 10.95 25.20 -9.18
CA TRP A 478 11.00 26.63 -8.89
C TRP A 478 9.63 27.24 -9.13
N THR A 479 8.99 27.72 -8.07
CA THR A 479 7.67 28.34 -8.11
C THR A 479 7.72 29.81 -7.72
N ASP A 480 6.63 30.54 -8.00
CA ASP A 480 6.51 31.96 -7.68
C ASP A 480 6.73 32.24 -6.18
N GLY A 481 7.40 33.36 -5.88
CA GLY A 481 7.69 33.78 -4.51
C GLY A 481 8.80 32.98 -3.80
N ARG A 482 9.42 31.99 -4.45
CA ARG A 482 10.56 31.24 -3.90
C ARG A 482 11.89 31.59 -4.59
N PRO A 483 13.03 31.57 -3.85
CA PRO A 483 14.35 31.76 -4.47
C PRO A 483 14.71 30.59 -5.40
N ASP A 484 15.66 30.83 -6.30
CA ASP A 484 16.19 29.79 -7.19
C ASP A 484 16.72 28.61 -6.36
N PRO A 485 16.19 27.38 -6.57
CA PRO A 485 16.57 26.22 -5.77
C PRO A 485 17.95 25.63 -6.11
N LEU A 486 18.69 26.18 -7.09
CA LEU A 486 19.98 25.65 -7.55
C LEU A 486 20.96 25.36 -6.40
N ALA A 487 21.23 26.34 -5.53
CA ALA A 487 22.23 26.19 -4.47
C ALA A 487 21.84 25.06 -3.50
N LYS A 488 20.57 25.01 -3.10
CA LYS A 488 20.03 23.95 -2.24
C LYS A 488 20.06 22.59 -2.93
N GLY A 489 19.75 22.53 -4.23
CA GLY A 489 19.83 21.31 -5.02
C GLY A 489 21.26 20.77 -5.11
N LEU A 490 22.25 21.64 -5.29
CA LEU A 490 23.67 21.25 -5.32
C LEU A 490 24.17 20.72 -3.97
N GLU A 491 23.74 21.32 -2.86
CA GLU A 491 24.04 20.83 -1.51
C GLU A 491 23.46 19.42 -1.29
N GLN A 492 22.20 19.21 -1.70
CA GLN A 492 21.51 17.94 -1.52
C GLN A 492 22.11 16.81 -2.38
N ILE A 493 22.33 17.05 -3.68
CA ILE A 493 22.95 16.04 -4.54
C ILE A 493 24.37 15.69 -4.09
N ASP A 494 25.14 16.65 -3.58
CA ASP A 494 26.48 16.37 -3.05
C ASP A 494 26.47 15.40 -1.87
N ALA A 495 25.53 15.59 -0.93
CA ALA A 495 25.33 14.68 0.18
C ALA A 495 24.95 13.27 -0.30
N TYR A 496 24.08 13.16 -1.32
CA TYR A 496 23.68 11.87 -1.88
C TYR A 496 24.82 11.16 -2.59
N LEU A 497 25.55 11.85 -3.45
CA LEU A 497 26.72 11.30 -4.13
C LEU A 497 27.75 10.78 -3.13
N SER A 498 27.95 11.49 -2.01
CA SER A 498 28.78 11.02 -0.91
C SER A 498 28.29 9.71 -0.30
N SER A 499 26.99 9.61 -0.02
CA SER A 499 26.41 8.40 0.59
C SER A 499 26.46 7.18 -0.33
N LEU A 500 26.39 7.40 -1.65
CA LEU A 500 26.38 6.37 -2.68
C LEU A 500 27.78 5.99 -3.19
N SER A 501 28.80 6.74 -2.79
CA SER A 501 30.16 6.67 -3.34
C SER A 501 30.15 6.85 -4.87
N LEU A 502 29.51 7.93 -5.32
CA LEU A 502 29.42 8.34 -6.73
C LEU A 502 30.16 9.67 -6.93
N ASP A 503 30.81 9.82 -8.09
CA ASP A 503 31.59 11.02 -8.44
C ASP A 503 30.83 12.00 -9.36
N GLU A 504 29.71 11.54 -9.94
CA GLU A 504 28.87 12.29 -10.87
C GLU A 504 27.38 12.11 -10.54
N GLY A 505 26.61 13.18 -10.69
CA GLY A 505 25.16 13.19 -10.53
C GLY A 505 24.47 14.23 -11.40
N TYR A 506 23.14 14.30 -11.30
CA TYR A 506 22.32 15.18 -12.13
C TYR A 506 21.35 15.97 -11.26
N LEU A 507 21.18 17.26 -11.56
CA LEU A 507 20.23 18.13 -10.86
C LEU A 507 19.24 18.67 -11.89
N VAL A 508 17.97 18.29 -11.78
CA VAL A 508 16.90 18.76 -12.67
C VAL A 508 16.06 19.82 -11.97
N LEU A 509 16.04 21.02 -12.53
CA LEU A 509 15.31 22.19 -12.04
C LEU A 509 14.17 22.52 -13.01
N PHE A 510 12.93 22.34 -12.58
CA PHE A 510 11.74 22.73 -13.34
C PHE A 510 11.31 24.15 -12.97
N ASP A 511 11.43 25.11 -13.89
CA ASP A 511 10.98 26.49 -13.69
C ASP A 511 9.49 26.63 -14.02
N ARG A 512 8.65 26.67 -12.98
CA ARG A 512 7.19 26.74 -13.07
C ARG A 512 6.65 28.10 -12.67
N ARG A 513 7.51 29.13 -12.62
CA ARG A 513 7.10 30.49 -12.32
C ARG A 513 6.22 31.04 -13.43
N THR A 514 5.21 31.82 -13.06
CA THR A 514 4.36 32.53 -14.04
C THR A 514 5.14 33.57 -14.85
N THR A 515 6.29 34.02 -14.32
CA THR A 515 7.19 34.97 -14.97
C THR A 515 8.39 34.30 -15.67
N ALA A 516 8.38 32.97 -15.82
CA ALA A 516 9.47 32.26 -16.49
C ALA A 516 9.53 32.63 -17.98
N ALA A 517 10.74 32.61 -18.56
CA ALA A 517 10.91 32.79 -20.01
C ALA A 517 10.26 31.61 -20.77
N PRO A 518 10.01 31.75 -22.09
CA PRO A 518 9.52 30.63 -22.90
C PRO A 518 10.40 29.39 -22.76
N VAL A 519 9.81 28.19 -22.85
CA VAL A 519 10.48 26.90 -22.61
C VAL A 519 11.73 26.72 -23.49
N GLU A 520 11.71 27.27 -24.71
CA GLU A 520 12.81 27.24 -25.66
C GLU A 520 14.06 27.98 -25.16
N GLU A 521 13.85 29.08 -24.42
CA GLU A 521 14.88 30.00 -23.93
C GLU A 521 15.40 29.62 -22.54
N ARG A 522 14.52 29.12 -21.65
CA ARG A 522 14.92 28.77 -20.26
C ARG A 522 15.54 27.39 -20.12
N CYS A 523 15.24 26.46 -21.03
CA CYS A 523 15.78 25.11 -20.95
C CYS A 523 17.26 25.05 -21.33
N SER A 524 18.09 24.49 -20.45
CA SER A 524 19.55 24.43 -20.65
C SER A 524 20.20 23.24 -19.93
N LEU A 525 21.41 22.89 -20.40
CA LEU A 525 22.33 21.94 -19.77
C LEU A 525 23.58 22.70 -19.34
N LEU A 526 23.96 22.58 -18.07
CA LEU A 526 25.15 23.23 -17.53
C LEU A 526 25.97 22.23 -16.71
N ASP A 527 27.24 22.08 -17.07
CA ASP A 527 28.20 21.36 -16.25
C ASP A 527 28.67 22.24 -15.08
N THR A 528 28.60 21.69 -13.87
CA THR A 528 29.06 22.35 -12.65
C THR A 528 29.70 21.35 -11.69
N THR A 529 30.22 21.87 -10.58
CA THR A 529 30.82 21.06 -9.52
C THR A 529 30.21 21.41 -8.18
N THR A 530 29.99 20.40 -7.34
CA THR A 530 29.56 20.62 -5.95
C THR A 530 30.67 21.26 -5.12
N ALA A 531 30.35 21.70 -3.89
CA ALA A 531 31.35 22.21 -2.95
C ALA A 531 32.46 21.19 -2.63
N SER A 532 32.14 19.89 -2.68
CA SER A 532 33.09 18.79 -2.50
C SER A 532 33.83 18.39 -3.79
N GLY A 533 33.63 19.10 -4.91
CA GLY A 533 34.33 18.86 -6.18
C GLY A 533 33.75 17.74 -7.05
N ARG A 534 32.54 17.23 -6.74
CA ARG A 534 31.87 16.20 -7.56
C ARG A 534 31.22 16.82 -8.78
N LYS A 535 31.17 16.08 -9.89
CA LYS A 535 30.59 16.58 -11.15
C LYS A 535 29.07 16.54 -11.08
N VAL A 536 28.43 17.61 -11.51
CA VAL A 536 26.97 17.66 -11.63
C VAL A 536 26.58 18.26 -12.97
N LEU A 537 25.72 17.55 -13.70
CA LEU A 537 25.01 18.11 -14.85
C LEU A 537 23.70 18.73 -14.36
N VAL A 538 23.59 20.05 -14.46
CA VAL A 538 22.36 20.79 -14.14
C VAL A 538 21.50 20.88 -15.40
N VAL A 539 20.31 20.32 -15.31
CA VAL A 539 19.24 20.39 -16.32
C VAL A 539 18.26 21.46 -15.85
N ARG A 540 18.16 22.59 -16.54
CA ARG A 540 17.04 23.53 -16.34
C ARG A 540 15.97 23.21 -17.38
N ALA A 541 14.73 23.01 -16.94
CA ALA A 541 13.58 22.61 -17.73
C ALA A 541 12.37 23.50 -17.43
#